data_AF-A0A3Q9S7A1-F1
#
_entry.id   AF-A0A3Q9S7A1-F1
#
_cell.length_a   1.000
_cell.length_b   1.000
_cell.length_c   1.000
_cell.angle_alpha   90.00
_cell.angle_beta   90.00
_cell.angle_gamma   90.00
#
_symmetry.space_group_name_H-M   'P 1'
#
loop_
_entity.id
_entity.type
_entity.pdbx_description
1 polymer ?
#
loop_
_entity_poly.entity_id
_entity_poly.type
_entity_poly.pdbx_seq_one_letter_code
_entity_poly.pdbx_strand_id
1 'polypeptide(L)'
;MNYAKRNLIYFIFQTIFGIIALLFFLFGNFIDNHSKDMLSGIGIAFTITGIIGIITITKLLKDPKKAAKIEMAQTEERTQFIKTKTKSFVYTIMIYLESAIIIVTGLLGFRTICITLSAIVLLKVILSLIFSSYYIKKY
;
A
#
# COMPACT_ATOMS: atom_id res chain seq x y z
N MET A 1 -8.14 -3.38 22.47
CA MET A 1 -7.20 -3.93 21.46
C MET A 1 -7.83 -4.09 20.08
N ASN A 2 -8.69 -3.15 19.66
CA ASN A 2 -9.48 -3.29 18.43
C ASN A 2 -8.67 -2.91 17.17
N TYR A 3 -7.72 -1.97 17.33
CA TYR A 3 -6.83 -1.52 16.26
C TYR A 3 -5.92 -2.63 15.71
N ALA A 4 -5.23 -3.36 16.59
CA ALA A 4 -4.31 -4.43 16.20
C ALA A 4 -5.06 -5.61 15.54
N LYS A 5 -6.23 -5.98 16.07
CA LYS A 5 -7.07 -7.04 15.49
C LYS A 5 -7.58 -6.67 14.09
N ARG A 6 -8.05 -5.43 13.89
CA ARG A 6 -8.48 -4.95 12.56
C ARG A 6 -7.35 -4.96 11.54
N ASN A 7 -6.16 -4.51 11.92
CA ASN A 7 -5.01 -4.51 11.03
C ASN A 7 -4.53 -5.94 10.70
N LEU A 8 -4.61 -6.86 11.68
CA LEU A 8 -4.31 -8.27 11.44
C LEU A 8 -5.23 -8.86 10.36
N ILE A 9 -6.54 -8.62 10.47
CA ILE A 9 -7.53 -9.07 9.49
C ILE A 9 -7.19 -8.51 8.09
N TYR A 10 -6.85 -7.23 7.99
CA TYR A 10 -6.44 -6.62 6.73
C TYR A 10 -5.23 -7.34 6.09
N PHE A 11 -4.18 -7.61 6.87
CA PHE A 11 -2.99 -8.30 6.36
C PHE A 11 -3.26 -9.77 6.01
N ILE A 12 -4.17 -10.44 6.72
CA ILE A 12 -4.63 -11.80 6.37
C ILE A 12 -5.33 -11.78 5.02
N PHE A 13 -6.29 -10.88 4.80
CA PHE A 13 -6.95 -10.75 3.51
C PHE A 13 -5.96 -10.42 2.39
N GLN A 14 -5.01 -9.51 2.64
CA GLN A 14 -3.95 -9.18 1.69
C GLN A 14 -3.10 -10.40 1.32
N THR A 15 -2.74 -11.22 2.31
CA THR A 15 -1.94 -12.45 2.10
C THR A 15 -2.72 -13.49 1.33
N ILE A 16 -3.99 -13.71 1.66
CA ILE A 16 -4.89 -14.64 0.95
C ILE A 16 -5.02 -14.23 -0.51
N PHE A 17 -5.26 -12.94 -0.78
CA PHE A 17 -5.33 -12.42 -2.14
C PHE A 17 -4.03 -12.66 -2.92
N GLY A 18 -2.88 -12.41 -2.30
CA GLY A 18 -1.57 -12.70 -2.90
C GLY A 18 -1.36 -14.19 -3.21
N ILE A 19 -1.74 -15.08 -2.27
CA ILE A 19 -1.63 -16.54 -2.47
C ILE A 19 -2.54 -16.99 -3.62
N ILE A 20 -3.78 -16.49 -3.70
CA ILE A 20 -4.70 -16.81 -4.79
C ILE A 20 -4.09 -16.38 -6.13
N ALA A 21 -3.53 -15.17 -6.22
CA ALA A 21 -2.84 -14.70 -7.42
C ALA A 21 -1.65 -15.60 -7.80
N LEU A 22 -0.86 -16.05 -6.82
CA LEU A 22 0.25 -16.99 -7.05
C LEU A 22 -0.23 -18.38 -7.51
N LEU A 23 -1.32 -18.90 -6.96
CA LEU A 23 -1.90 -20.17 -7.39
C LEU A 23 -2.39 -20.08 -8.84
N PHE A 24 -3.06 -18.98 -9.20
CA PHE A 24 -3.42 -18.73 -10.60
C PHE A 24 -2.19 -18.59 -11.49
N PHE A 25 -1.10 -17.97 -11.03
CA PHE A 25 0.16 -17.91 -11.78
C PHE A 25 0.78 -19.30 -12.02
N LEU A 26 0.75 -20.18 -11.02
CA LEU A 26 1.35 -21.53 -11.08
C LEU A 26 0.52 -22.52 -11.90
N PHE A 27 -0.80 -22.48 -11.78
CA PHE A 27 -1.70 -23.48 -12.35
C PHE A 27 -2.61 -22.95 -13.48
N GLY A 28 -2.61 -21.63 -13.70
CA GLY A 28 -3.42 -21.00 -14.75
C GLY A 28 -2.84 -21.19 -16.14
N ASN A 29 -3.71 -21.43 -17.11
CA ASN A 29 -3.36 -21.40 -18.52
C ASN A 29 -3.41 -19.96 -19.02
N PHE A 30 -2.23 -19.36 -19.23
CA PHE A 30 -2.10 -18.04 -19.82
C PHE A 30 -1.76 -18.16 -21.30
N ILE A 31 -2.51 -17.44 -22.13
CA ILE A 31 -2.25 -17.33 -23.58
C ILE A 31 -1.08 -16.38 -23.85
N ASP A 32 -0.82 -15.43 -22.94
CA ASP A 32 0.21 -14.40 -23.05
C ASP A 32 1.12 -14.40 -21.81
N ASN A 33 2.44 -14.38 -22.05
CA ASN A 33 3.46 -14.34 -21.00
C ASN A 33 3.41 -13.04 -20.20
N HIS A 34 2.96 -11.92 -20.80
CA HIS A 34 2.89 -10.65 -20.07
C HIS A 34 1.88 -10.70 -18.92
N SER A 35 0.72 -11.32 -19.14
CA SER A 35 -0.31 -11.49 -18.11
C SER A 35 0.17 -12.39 -16.97
N LYS A 36 0.95 -13.42 -17.31
CA LYS A 36 1.56 -14.34 -16.37
C LYS A 36 2.58 -13.63 -15.48
N ASP A 37 3.48 -12.84 -16.06
CA ASP A 37 4.51 -12.11 -15.32
C ASP A 37 3.89 -11.05 -14.41
N MET A 38 2.88 -10.31 -14.90
CA MET A 38 2.15 -9.33 -14.10
C MET A 38 1.50 -9.97 -12.86
N LEU A 39 0.86 -11.13 -13.04
CA LEU A 39 0.20 -11.83 -11.94
C LEU A 39 1.20 -12.34 -10.90
N SER A 40 2.38 -12.79 -11.34
CA SER A 40 3.46 -13.19 -10.43
C SER A 40 3.94 -12.00 -9.58
N GLY A 41 4.12 -10.82 -10.19
CA GLY A 41 4.53 -9.61 -9.49
C GLY A 41 3.52 -9.19 -8.43
N ILE A 42 2.23 -9.20 -8.78
CA ILE A 42 1.13 -8.91 -7.84
C ILE A 42 1.12 -9.92 -6.70
N GLY A 43 1.17 -11.21 -7.02
CA GLY A 43 1.14 -12.29 -6.03
C GLY A 43 2.27 -12.18 -5.02
N ILE A 44 3.51 -12.04 -5.50
CA ILE A 44 4.70 -11.91 -4.64
C ILE A 44 4.60 -10.67 -3.75
N ALA A 45 4.28 -9.50 -4.32
CA ALA A 45 4.23 -8.25 -3.56
C ALA A 45 3.18 -8.28 -2.44
N PHE A 46 1.98 -8.80 -2.73
CA PHE A 46 0.89 -8.90 -1.76
C PHE A 46 1.18 -9.94 -0.68
N THR A 47 1.74 -11.10 -1.04
CA THR A 47 2.10 -12.14 -0.08
C THR A 47 3.21 -11.70 0.87
N ILE A 48 4.29 -11.10 0.35
CA ILE A 48 5.40 -10.62 1.21
C ILE A 48 4.92 -9.53 2.16
N THR A 49 4.22 -8.52 1.63
CA THR A 49 3.72 -7.40 2.45
C THR A 49 2.73 -7.88 3.51
N GLY A 50 1.84 -8.80 3.14
CA GLY A 50 0.87 -9.40 4.05
C GLY A 50 1.56 -10.20 5.18
N ILE A 51 2.53 -11.05 4.86
CA ILE A 51 3.29 -11.84 5.85
C ILE A 51 4.05 -10.92 6.81
N ILE A 52 4.78 -9.92 6.30
CA ILE A 52 5.51 -8.95 7.14
C ILE A 52 4.55 -8.21 8.07
N GLY A 53 3.37 -7.83 7.56
CA GLY A 53 2.30 -7.21 8.35
C GLY A 53 1.80 -8.13 9.47
N ILE A 54 1.52 -9.40 9.17
CA ILE A 54 1.10 -10.40 10.16
C ILE A 54 2.17 -10.59 11.23
N ILE A 55 3.45 -10.76 10.86
CA ILE A 55 4.55 -10.93 11.81
C ILE A 55 4.66 -9.70 12.73
N THR A 56 4.58 -8.50 12.17
CA THR A 56 4.69 -7.26 12.93
C THR A 56 3.55 -7.13 13.94
N ILE A 57 2.31 -7.40 13.52
CA ILE A 57 1.14 -7.31 14.40
C ILE A 57 1.10 -8.44 15.43
N THR A 58 1.48 -9.67 15.06
CA THR A 58 1.54 -10.78 16.02
C THR A 58 2.64 -10.56 17.07
N LYS A 59 3.81 -10.02 16.69
CA LYS A 59 4.83 -9.59 17.64
C LYS A 59 4.33 -8.49 18.57
N LEU A 60 3.51 -7.56 18.05
CA LEU A 60 2.87 -6.53 18.86
C LEU A 60 1.83 -7.11 19.83
N LEU A 61 1.01 -8.07 19.39
CA LEU A 61 -0.01 -8.72 20.21
C LEU A 61 0.59 -9.57 21.34
N LYS A 62 1.80 -10.12 21.15
CA LYS A 62 2.55 -10.85 22.19
C LYS A 62 3.03 -9.95 23.33
N ASP A 63 3.13 -8.63 23.11
CA ASP A 63 3.48 -7.66 24.15
C ASP A 63 2.26 -6.79 24.51
N PRO A 64 1.44 -7.21 25.48
CA PRO A 64 0.20 -6.52 25.84
C PRO A 64 0.46 -5.11 26.40
N LYS A 65 1.61 -4.88 27.04
CA LYS A 65 1.98 -3.55 27.57
C LYS A 65 2.25 -2.59 26.42
N LYS A 66 2.97 -3.03 25.39
CA LYS A 66 3.23 -2.22 24.19
C LYS A 66 1.97 -2.02 23.35
N ALA A 67 1.13 -3.04 23.21
CA ALA A 67 -0.13 -2.95 22.50
C ALA A 67 -1.09 -1.92 23.14
N ALA A 68 -1.23 -1.92 24.47
CA ALA A 68 -2.03 -0.95 25.20
C ALA A 68 -1.51 0.48 25.01
N LYS A 69 -0.19 0.68 25.11
CA LYS A 69 0.44 2.00 24.84
C LYS A 69 0.14 2.51 23.43
N ILE A 70 0.23 1.64 22.41
CA ILE A 70 -0.07 2.04 21.02
C ILE A 70 -1.54 2.39 20.84
N GLU A 71 -2.44 1.67 21.52
CA GLU A 71 -3.88 1.95 21.46
C GLU A 71 -4.23 3.30 22.10
N MET A 72 -3.65 3.62 23.26
CA MET A 72 -3.78 4.93 23.89
C MET A 72 -3.13 6.04 23.05
N ALA A 73 -1.95 5.78 22.46
CA ALA A 73 -1.28 6.74 21.60
C ALA A 73 -2.06 7.03 20.30
N GLN A 74 -3.01 6.18 19.87
CA GLN A 74 -3.87 6.52 18.72
C GLN A 74 -4.79 7.72 19.01
N THR A 75 -5.12 8.01 20.26
CA THR A 75 -6.01 9.14 20.61
C THR A 75 -5.26 10.42 20.95
N GLU A 76 -3.94 10.35 21.12
CA GLU A 76 -3.12 11.52 21.43
C GLU A 76 -2.88 12.40 20.19
N GLU A 77 -3.12 13.70 20.32
CA GLU A 77 -2.94 14.68 19.24
C GLU A 77 -1.52 14.68 18.68
N ARG A 78 -0.50 14.63 19.56
CA ARG A 78 0.91 14.63 19.14
C ARG A 78 1.26 13.43 18.27
N THR A 79 0.77 12.24 18.64
CA THR A 79 1.01 11.01 17.88
C THR A 79 0.29 11.05 16.53
N GLN A 80 -0.93 11.58 16.49
CA GLN A 80 -1.66 11.79 15.24
C GLN A 80 -0.96 12.80 14.33
N PHE A 81 -0.45 13.90 14.88
CA PHE A 81 0.32 14.89 14.13
C PHE A 81 1.59 14.28 13.50
N ILE A 82 2.38 13.54 14.28
CA ILE A 82 3.58 12.85 13.77
C ILE A 82 3.20 11.89 12.64
N LYS A 83 2.16 11.07 12.84
CA LYS A 83 1.69 10.11 11.84
C LYS A 83 1.24 10.80 10.54
N THR A 84 0.52 11.91 10.65
CA THR A 84 0.10 12.72 9.49
C THR A 84 1.30 13.31 8.77
N LYS A 85 2.27 13.88 9.50
CA LYS A 85 3.51 14.41 8.92
C LYS A 85 4.31 13.32 8.19
N THR A 86 4.47 12.14 8.81
CA THR A 86 5.14 11.00 8.17
C THR A 86 4.42 10.57 6.90
N LYS A 87 3.09 10.43 6.93
CA LYS A 87 2.30 10.06 5.74
C LYS A 87 2.43 11.09 4.63
N SER A 88 2.39 12.38 4.95
CA SER A 88 2.58 13.46 3.98
C SER A 88 3.98 13.40 3.34
N PHE A 89 5.02 13.18 4.13
CA PHE A 89 6.38 13.08 3.61
C PHE A 89 6.59 11.85 2.72
N VAL A 90 6.08 10.69 3.13
CA VAL A 90 6.11 9.46 2.32
C VAL A 90 5.34 9.65 1.01
N TYR A 91 4.17 10.29 1.07
CA TYR A 91 3.39 10.62 -0.12
C TYR A 91 4.18 11.49 -1.10
N THR A 92 4.80 12.56 -0.62
CA THR A 92 5.60 13.47 -1.44
C THR A 92 6.79 12.76 -2.10
N ILE A 93 7.54 11.96 -1.33
CA ILE A 93 8.65 11.16 -1.89
C ILE A 93 8.15 10.20 -2.97
N MET A 94 7.03 9.51 -2.73
CA MET A 94 6.47 8.56 -3.70
C MET A 94 6.05 9.25 -5.00
N ILE A 95 5.42 10.43 -4.92
CA ILE A 95 5.07 11.21 -6.12
C ILE A 95 6.32 11.56 -6.93
N TYR A 96 7.40 12.00 -6.28
CA TYR A 96 8.66 12.32 -6.98
C TYR A 96 9.31 11.09 -7.60
N LEU A 97 9.33 9.97 -6.88
CA LEU A 97 9.87 8.72 -7.38
C LEU A 97 9.07 8.20 -8.59
N GLU A 98 7.74 8.18 -8.49
CA GLU A 98 6.85 7.77 -9.59
C GLU A 98 7.01 8.69 -10.80
N SER A 99 7.13 10.01 -10.59
CA SER A 99 7.38 10.99 -11.66
C SER A 99 8.72 10.77 -12.35
N ALA A 100 9.78 10.46 -11.59
CA ALA A 100 11.09 10.13 -12.17
C ALA A 100 11.02 8.85 -13.03
N ILE A 101 10.31 7.82 -12.56
CA ILE A 101 10.10 6.58 -13.33
C ILE A 101 9.30 6.86 -14.61
N ILE A 102 8.28 7.71 -14.57
CA ILE A 102 7.52 8.12 -15.76
C ILE A 102 8.42 8.79 -16.79
N ILE A 103 9.30 9.72 -16.38
CA ILE A 103 10.23 10.40 -17.28
C ILE A 103 11.19 9.37 -17.92
N VAL A 104 11.81 8.51 -17.10
CA VAL A 104 12.75 7.49 -17.59
C VAL A 104 12.08 6.53 -18.55
N THR A 105 10.89 6.01 -18.21
CA THR A 105 10.15 5.08 -19.08
C THR A 105 9.66 5.75 -20.36
N GLY A 106 9.30 7.03 -20.31
CA GLY A 106 9.00 7.83 -21.49
C GLY A 106 10.20 8.00 -22.43
N LEU A 107 11.39 8.29 -21.89
CA LEU A 107 12.63 8.42 -22.66
C LEU A 107 13.07 7.09 -23.30
N LEU A 108 12.86 5.97 -22.61
CA LEU A 108 13.19 4.63 -23.10
C LEU A 108 12.15 4.07 -24.10
N GLY A 109 11.08 4.80 -24.39
CA GLY A 109 10.05 4.38 -25.34
C GLY A 109 9.04 3.35 -24.80
N PHE A 110 9.03 3.08 -23.49
CA PHE A 110 8.07 2.17 -22.85
C PHE A 110 6.69 2.82 -22.67
N ARG A 111 5.98 3.02 -23.79
CA ARG A 111 4.73 3.78 -23.85
C ARG A 111 3.64 3.27 -22.91
N THR A 112 3.42 1.95 -22.85
CA THR A 112 2.38 1.37 -21.98
C THR A 112 2.67 1.65 -20.51
N ILE A 113 3.90 1.40 -20.04
CA ILE A 113 4.31 1.61 -18.65
C ILE A 113 4.19 3.09 -18.26
N CYS A 114 4.66 3.98 -19.13
CA CYS A 114 4.60 5.42 -18.93
C CYS A 114 3.15 5.92 -18.76
N ILE A 115 2.23 5.51 -19.65
CA ILE A 115 0.82 5.91 -19.57
C ILE A 115 0.16 5.33 -18.31
N THR A 116 0.39 4.05 -17.98
CA THR A 116 -0.21 3.42 -16.80
C THR A 116 0.25 4.09 -15.50
N LEU A 117 1.55 4.34 -15.34
CA LEU A 117 2.07 5.03 -14.15
C LEU A 117 1.57 6.48 -14.08
N SER A 118 1.52 7.18 -15.21
CA SER A 118 0.98 8.55 -15.28
C SER A 118 -0.49 8.59 -14.84
N ALA A 119 -1.31 7.65 -15.29
CA ALA A 119 -2.71 7.54 -14.89
C ALA A 119 -2.86 7.28 -13.38
N ILE A 120 -2.01 6.42 -12.81
CA ILE A 120 -2.02 6.12 -11.36
C ILE A 120 -1.62 7.36 -10.54
N VAL A 121 -0.57 8.08 -10.96
CA VAL A 121 -0.13 9.32 -10.28
C VAL A 121 -1.21 10.39 -10.38
N LEU A 122 -1.82 10.59 -11.55
CA LEU A 122 -2.92 11.53 -11.75
C LEU A 122 -4.11 11.21 -10.85
N LEU A 123 -4.55 9.95 -10.82
CA LEU A 123 -5.65 9.53 -9.95
C LEU A 123 -5.31 9.78 -8.47
N LYS A 124 -4.08 9.45 -8.05
CA LYS A 124 -3.59 9.69 -6.68
C LYS A 124 -3.65 11.18 -6.32
N VAL A 125 -3.20 12.06 -7.22
CA VAL A 125 -3.27 13.53 -7.03
C VAL A 125 -4.71 14.00 -6.96
N ILE A 126 -5.58 13.58 -7.89
CA ILE A 126 -7.01 13.96 -7.90
C ILE A 126 -7.70 13.56 -6.60
N LEU A 127 -7.51 12.30 -6.15
CA LEU A 127 -8.07 11.83 -4.88
C LEU A 127 -7.53 12.65 -3.72
N SER A 128 -6.23 12.95 -3.70
CA SER A 128 -5.63 13.77 -2.64
C SER A 128 -6.26 15.17 -2.57
N LEU A 129 -6.52 15.80 -3.72
CA LEU A 129 -7.17 17.11 -3.81
C LEU A 129 -8.62 17.05 -3.35
N ILE A 130 -9.40 16.06 -3.83
CA ILE A 130 -10.80 15.88 -3.44
C ILE A 130 -10.92 15.69 -1.93
N PHE A 131 -10.14 14.76 -1.36
CA PHE A 131 -10.18 14.49 0.08
C PHE A 131 -9.67 15.69 0.87
N SER A 132 -8.61 16.37 0.43
CA SER A 132 -8.12 17.58 1.09
C SER A 132 -9.19 18.67 1.10
N SER A 133 -9.84 18.95 -0.04
CA SER A 133 -10.91 19.94 -0.12
C SER A 133 -12.13 19.56 0.71
N TYR A 134 -12.49 18.27 0.75
CA TYR A 134 -13.59 17.80 1.59
C TYR A 134 -13.28 17.99 3.08
N TYR A 135 -12.08 17.59 3.53
CA TYR A 135 -11.72 17.68 4.94
C TYR A 135 -11.47 19.11 5.40
N ILE A 136 -10.90 19.99 4.56
CA ILE A 136 -10.75 21.43 4.86
C ILE A 136 -12.11 22.13 5.02
N LYS A 137 -13.15 21.70 4.29
CA LYS A 137 -14.48 22.29 4.44
C LYS A 137 -15.23 21.78 5.67
N LYS A 138 -14.89 20.58 6.14
CA LYS A 138 -15.60 19.90 7.22
C LYS A 138 -15.04 20.23 8.60
N TYR A 139 -13.74 20.51 8.69
CA TYR A 139 -12.99 20.80 9.92
C TYR A 139 -12.38 22.19 9.83
#